data_AF-A0A2R6XNU7-F1
#
_entry.id   AF-A0A2R6XNU7-F1
#
_cell.length_a   1.000
_cell.length_b   1.000
_cell.length_c   1.000
_cell.angle_alpha   90.00
_cell.angle_beta   90.00
_cell.angle_gamma   90.00
#
_symmetry.space_group_name_H-M   'P 1'
#
loop_
_entity.id
_entity.type
_entity.pdbx_description
1 polymer ?
#
loop_
_entity_poly.entity_id
_entity_poly.type
_entity_poly.pdbx_seq_one_letter_code
_entity_poly.pdbx_strand_id
1 'polypeptide(L)'
;MLSKPVSNYKSSSSGTLKDLWAVVRTGSVHDVEIAQLHLKKQNGNVNKKNAFGSTALHIASLRNHLPIVRRLLAAGVDPNARDGESGWSSLHRALHFGHLAVAGLLIEAGASLVLEDSKGLTPSLLNSTFICAKEVFSWGNGVNYQLGIETTSILRVPARVDDLQGCDIVSVAAAKFHSVALTATGEVYSWGFGRGGRLGHPDFDIHSGQVAVITPRQITNSFGCRPVRVIAVVKHHIIVATDGGEAYTWSSNREGRLGTHTSTPSQLPGRVNTLKAKVVKVGSIK
;
A
#
# COMPACT_ATOMS: atom_id res chain seq x y z
N MET A 1 -36.16 49.24 13.48
CA MET A 1 -35.24 49.73 12.42
C MET A 1 -33.92 49.00 12.54
N LEU A 2 -33.68 47.97 11.73
CA LEU A 2 -32.36 47.40 11.43
C LEU A 2 -32.46 46.77 10.03
N SER A 3 -32.12 47.55 9.01
CA SER A 3 -32.09 47.14 7.61
C SER A 3 -30.74 46.51 7.26
N LYS A 4 -30.76 45.22 6.89
CA LYS A 4 -29.61 44.52 6.29
C LYS A 4 -29.34 45.06 4.89
N PRO A 5 -28.08 45.20 4.45
CA PRO A 5 -27.78 45.54 3.08
C PRO A 5 -28.01 44.33 2.17
N VAL A 6 -28.84 44.56 1.15
CA VAL A 6 -29.07 43.68 0.01
C VAL A 6 -27.86 43.83 -0.91
N SER A 7 -26.99 42.82 -0.99
CA SER A 7 -25.97 42.76 -2.03
C SER A 7 -26.58 42.19 -3.30
N ASN A 8 -26.86 43.09 -4.25
CA ASN A 8 -27.19 42.80 -5.65
C ASN A 8 -26.07 41.96 -6.31
N TYR A 9 -26.23 40.64 -6.37
CA TYR A 9 -25.59 39.86 -7.42
C TYR A 9 -26.47 39.92 -8.65
N LYS A 10 -26.18 40.90 -9.52
CA LYS A 10 -26.74 40.96 -10.87
C LYS A 10 -26.36 39.67 -11.60
N SER A 11 -27.39 38.92 -12.00
CA SER A 11 -27.30 37.82 -12.95
C SER A 11 -26.87 38.36 -14.31
N SER A 12 -25.57 38.27 -14.63
CA SER A 12 -25.09 38.46 -15.99
C SER A 12 -25.16 37.14 -16.74
N SER A 13 -26.23 36.97 -17.51
CA SER A 13 -26.39 35.95 -18.53
C SER A 13 -25.37 36.16 -19.67
N SER A 14 -24.20 35.50 -19.57
CA SER A 14 -23.35 35.06 -20.71
C SER A 14 -22.06 34.33 -20.24
N GLY A 15 -22.18 33.42 -19.26
CA GLY A 15 -21.05 32.64 -18.77
C GLY A 15 -20.51 31.69 -19.85
N THR A 16 -19.34 32.00 -20.39
CA THR A 16 -18.71 31.28 -21.49
C THR A 16 -18.27 29.89 -21.04
N LEU A 17 -18.75 28.83 -21.74
CA LEU A 17 -18.33 27.43 -21.64
C LEU A 17 -16.86 27.20 -22.07
N LYS A 18 -15.91 28.03 -21.62
CA LYS A 18 -14.56 28.05 -22.19
C LYS A 18 -13.57 27.11 -21.52
N ASP A 19 -13.76 26.79 -20.24
CA ASP A 19 -12.75 26.05 -19.47
C ASP A 19 -13.33 24.85 -18.73
N LEU A 20 -12.80 23.66 -19.04
CA LEU A 20 -13.23 22.38 -18.48
C LEU A 20 -13.17 22.35 -16.94
N TRP A 21 -12.15 22.98 -16.35
CA TRP A 21 -11.98 23.07 -14.90
C TRP A 21 -13.08 23.90 -14.22
N ALA A 22 -13.67 24.87 -14.92
CA ALA A 22 -14.77 25.68 -14.39
C ALA A 22 -16.06 24.86 -14.34
N VAL A 23 -16.33 24.12 -15.42
CA VAL A 23 -17.51 23.27 -15.57
C VAL A 23 -17.51 22.13 -14.55
N VAL A 24 -16.36 21.51 -14.27
CA VAL A 24 -16.27 20.46 -13.24
C VAL A 24 -16.73 20.94 -11.85
N ARG A 25 -16.66 22.24 -11.54
CA ARG A 25 -17.14 22.76 -10.26
C ARG A 25 -18.66 22.73 -10.11
N THR A 26 -19.42 22.63 -11.21
CA THR A 26 -20.89 22.48 -11.14
C THR A 26 -21.28 21.09 -10.64
N GLY A 27 -20.40 20.08 -10.81
CA GLY A 27 -20.68 18.69 -10.44
C GLY A 27 -21.61 17.95 -11.42
N SER A 28 -22.05 18.61 -12.50
CA SER A 28 -22.89 18.02 -13.53
C SER A 28 -22.03 17.25 -14.54
N VAL A 29 -22.24 15.93 -14.64
CA VAL A 29 -21.59 15.09 -15.65
C VAL A 29 -22.00 15.53 -17.06
N HIS A 30 -23.26 15.91 -17.24
CA HIS A 30 -23.79 16.38 -18.51
C HIS A 30 -23.09 17.65 -19.00
N ASP A 31 -22.88 18.61 -18.11
CA ASP A 31 -22.20 19.87 -18.47
C ASP A 31 -20.73 19.59 -18.87
N VAL A 32 -20.07 18.68 -18.15
CA VAL A 32 -18.70 18.24 -18.45
C VAL A 32 -18.64 17.60 -19.85
N GLU A 33 -19.61 16.76 -20.20
CA GLU A 33 -19.69 16.15 -21.53
C GLU A 33 -19.89 17.20 -22.63
N ILE A 34 -20.79 18.16 -22.44
CA ILE A 34 -21.01 19.27 -23.37
C ILE A 34 -19.72 20.07 -23.55
N ALA A 35 -19.04 20.41 -22.45
CA ALA A 35 -17.78 21.15 -22.48
C ALA A 35 -16.66 20.38 -23.20
N GLN A 36 -16.56 19.07 -22.97
CA GLN A 36 -15.61 18.20 -23.67
C GLN A 36 -15.88 18.14 -25.18
N LEU A 37 -17.15 18.01 -25.59
CA LEU A 37 -17.54 18.00 -27.01
C LEU A 37 -17.21 19.34 -27.67
N HIS A 38 -17.43 20.46 -26.98
CA HIS A 38 -17.09 21.79 -27.48
C HIS A 38 -15.57 21.96 -27.65
N LEU A 39 -14.78 21.54 -26.66
CA LEU A 39 -13.32 21.56 -26.73
C LEU A 39 -12.81 20.71 -27.89
N LYS A 40 -13.37 19.51 -28.11
CA LYS A 40 -12.98 18.65 -29.23
C LYS A 40 -13.24 19.31 -30.59
N LYS A 41 -14.36 20.01 -30.76
CA LYS A 41 -14.68 20.75 -32.01
C LYS A 41 -13.74 21.91 -32.28
N GLN A 42 -13.23 22.55 -31.22
CA GLN A 42 -12.33 23.70 -31.30
C GLN A 42 -10.85 23.35 -31.16
N ASN A 43 -10.51 22.05 -31.15
CA ASN A 43 -9.14 21.58 -30.89
C ASN A 43 -8.55 22.13 -29.57
N GLY A 44 -9.41 22.32 -28.57
CA GLY A 44 -9.08 22.89 -27.27
C GLY A 44 -8.29 21.93 -26.37
N ASN A 45 -7.46 22.50 -25.50
CA ASN A 45 -6.62 21.73 -24.58
C ASN A 45 -7.41 21.27 -23.34
N VAL A 46 -7.68 19.96 -23.25
CA VAL A 46 -8.35 19.34 -22.08
C VAL A 46 -7.54 19.41 -20.79
N ASN A 47 -6.22 19.60 -20.89
CA ASN A 47 -5.28 19.75 -19.76
C ASN A 47 -5.08 21.21 -19.35
N LYS A 48 -5.90 22.15 -19.84
CA LYS A 48 -5.78 23.55 -19.48
C LYS A 48 -5.88 23.74 -17.96
N LYS A 49 -4.92 24.48 -17.41
CA LYS A 49 -4.80 24.79 -15.99
C LYS A 49 -5.48 26.13 -15.66
N ASN A 50 -5.98 26.25 -14.44
CA ASN A 50 -6.47 27.52 -13.89
C ASN A 50 -5.32 28.37 -13.30
N ALA A 51 -5.64 29.50 -12.68
CA ALA A 51 -4.67 30.41 -12.06
C ALA A 51 -3.79 29.76 -10.96
N PHE A 52 -4.26 28.66 -10.34
CA PHE A 52 -3.53 27.88 -9.34
C PHE A 52 -2.75 26.70 -9.95
N GLY A 53 -2.62 26.66 -11.27
CA GLY A 53 -2.03 25.53 -11.99
C GLY A 53 -2.85 24.24 -11.94
N SER A 54 -4.08 24.26 -11.42
CA SER A 54 -4.93 23.07 -11.30
C SER A 54 -5.71 22.78 -12.59
N THR A 55 -5.70 21.53 -13.02
CA THR A 55 -6.53 21.00 -14.12
C THR A 55 -7.94 20.62 -13.66
N ALA A 56 -8.81 20.29 -14.61
CA ALA A 56 -10.14 19.75 -14.34
C ALA A 56 -10.11 18.46 -13.49
N LEU A 57 -9.13 17.58 -13.75
CA LEU A 57 -8.99 16.32 -13.03
C LEU A 57 -8.63 16.53 -11.56
N HIS A 58 -7.76 17.51 -11.25
CA HIS A 58 -7.45 17.87 -9.86
C HIS A 58 -8.69 18.24 -9.05
N ILE A 59 -9.59 19.03 -9.66
CA ILE A 59 -10.83 19.48 -9.02
C ILE A 59 -11.80 18.30 -8.84
N ALA A 60 -11.95 17.46 -9.86
CA ALA A 60 -12.81 16.28 -9.80
C ALA A 60 -12.32 15.27 -8.74
N SER A 61 -11.00 15.05 -8.66
CA SER A 61 -10.37 14.18 -7.68
C SER A 61 -10.50 14.73 -6.26
N LEU A 62 -10.27 16.03 -6.04
CA LEU A 62 -10.45 16.68 -4.73
C LEU A 62 -11.88 16.48 -4.19
N ARG A 63 -12.88 16.59 -5.07
CA ARG A 63 -14.31 16.51 -4.70
C ARG A 63 -14.86 15.08 -4.66
N ASN A 64 -14.02 14.07 -4.87
CA ASN A 64 -14.42 12.66 -4.95
C ASN A 64 -15.54 12.38 -5.98
N HIS A 65 -15.55 13.10 -7.11
CA HIS A 65 -16.59 12.96 -8.13
C HIS A 65 -16.23 11.87 -9.15
N LEU A 66 -16.41 10.60 -8.74
CA LEU A 66 -16.03 9.42 -9.51
C LEU A 66 -16.54 9.41 -10.97
N PRO A 67 -17.82 9.75 -11.27
CA PRO A 67 -18.30 9.75 -12.66
C PRO A 67 -17.58 10.78 -13.54
N ILE A 68 -17.31 11.96 -12.99
CA ILE A 68 -16.57 13.03 -13.70
C ILE A 68 -15.12 12.63 -13.91
N VAL A 69 -14.46 12.07 -12.89
CA VAL A 69 -13.08 11.54 -13.02
C VAL A 69 -12.99 10.54 -14.16
N ARG A 70 -13.92 9.56 -14.21
CA ARG A 70 -13.97 8.55 -15.28
C ARG A 70 -14.14 9.19 -16.66
N ARG A 71 -15.04 10.18 -16.80
CA ARG A 71 -15.25 10.93 -18.05
C ARG A 71 -14.03 11.75 -18.48
N LEU A 72 -13.32 12.38 -17.55
CA LEU A 72 -12.12 13.15 -17.83
C LEU A 72 -10.97 12.26 -18.30
N LEU A 73 -10.75 11.12 -17.64
CA LEU A 73 -9.70 10.16 -18.02
C LEU A 73 -9.98 9.55 -19.39
N ALA A 74 -11.25 9.20 -19.68
CA ALA A 74 -11.66 8.72 -21.00
C ALA A 74 -11.44 9.76 -22.13
N ALA A 75 -11.36 11.04 -21.79
CA ALA A 75 -11.06 12.12 -22.72
C ALA A 75 -9.56 12.38 -22.92
N GLY A 76 -8.68 11.56 -22.32
CA GLY A 76 -7.23 11.68 -22.46
C GLY A 76 -6.62 12.81 -21.63
N VAL A 77 -7.26 13.22 -20.54
CA VAL A 77 -6.68 14.15 -19.57
C VAL A 77 -5.47 13.48 -18.90
N ASP A 78 -4.36 14.20 -18.79
CA ASP A 78 -3.12 13.71 -18.20
C ASP A 78 -3.29 13.52 -16.67
N PRO A 79 -3.23 12.27 -16.17
CA PRO A 79 -3.37 12.00 -14.74
C PRO A 79 -2.15 12.44 -13.92
N ASN A 80 -1.00 12.67 -14.58
CA ASN A 80 0.27 13.04 -13.98
C ASN A 80 0.57 14.54 -14.02
N ALA A 81 -0.35 15.34 -14.56
CA ALA A 81 -0.24 16.79 -14.52
C ALA A 81 -0.06 17.26 -13.08
N ARG A 82 0.95 18.09 -12.82
CA ARG A 82 1.21 18.68 -11.49
C ARG A 82 0.52 20.03 -11.36
N ASP A 83 -0.09 20.30 -10.22
CA ASP A 83 -0.62 21.63 -9.91
C ASP A 83 0.50 22.67 -9.71
N GLY A 84 0.11 23.95 -9.58
CA GLY A 84 1.05 25.05 -9.38
C GLY A 84 1.35 25.39 -7.92
N GLU A 85 0.60 24.81 -6.97
CA GLU A 85 0.71 25.18 -5.55
C GLU A 85 1.63 24.24 -4.79
N SER A 86 1.33 22.93 -4.84
CA SER A 86 2.07 21.90 -4.09
C SER A 86 2.89 21.00 -5.01
N GLY A 87 2.75 21.14 -6.32
CA GLY A 87 3.29 20.21 -7.30
C GLY A 87 2.55 18.87 -7.32
N TRP A 88 1.34 18.81 -6.75
CA TRP A 88 0.55 17.58 -6.62
C TRP A 88 -0.10 17.20 -7.93
N SER A 89 -0.11 15.90 -8.19
CA SER A 89 -0.98 15.28 -9.20
C SER A 89 -2.38 15.03 -8.66
N SER A 90 -3.27 14.54 -9.53
CA SER A 90 -4.63 14.13 -9.13
C SER A 90 -4.60 12.92 -8.19
N LEU A 91 -3.59 12.06 -8.30
CA LEU A 91 -3.41 10.90 -7.41
C LEU A 91 -2.98 11.33 -6.00
N HIS A 92 -2.12 12.35 -5.87
CA HIS A 92 -1.78 12.91 -4.55
C HIS A 92 -3.03 13.37 -3.81
N ARG A 93 -3.92 14.13 -4.47
CA ARG A 93 -5.19 14.58 -3.88
C ARG A 93 -6.08 13.40 -3.49
N ALA A 94 -6.29 12.47 -4.42
CA ALA A 94 -7.18 11.33 -4.18
C ALA A 94 -6.71 10.52 -2.96
N LEU A 95 -5.41 10.27 -2.85
CA LEU A 95 -4.83 9.54 -1.73
C LEU A 95 -4.82 10.38 -0.44
N HIS A 96 -4.40 11.65 -0.50
CA HIS A 96 -4.39 12.57 0.65
C HIS A 96 -5.75 12.66 1.34
N PHE A 97 -6.84 12.67 0.58
CA PHE A 97 -8.20 12.76 1.13
C PHE A 97 -8.91 11.40 1.29
N GLY A 98 -8.23 10.27 1.05
CA GLY A 98 -8.80 8.94 1.24
C GLY A 98 -9.81 8.49 0.17
N HIS A 99 -9.82 9.12 -1.00
CA HIS A 99 -10.74 8.83 -2.10
C HIS A 99 -10.28 7.60 -2.89
N LEU A 100 -10.34 6.42 -2.26
CA LEU A 100 -9.76 5.17 -2.77
C LEU A 100 -10.32 4.76 -4.14
N ALA A 101 -11.62 4.95 -4.37
CA ALA A 101 -12.23 4.64 -5.67
C ALA A 101 -11.69 5.53 -6.80
N VAL A 102 -11.48 6.82 -6.52
CA VAL A 102 -10.85 7.76 -7.46
C VAL A 102 -9.38 7.41 -7.66
N ALA A 103 -8.66 7.08 -6.58
CA ALA A 103 -7.26 6.67 -6.67
C ALA A 103 -7.08 5.40 -7.52
N GLY A 104 -7.96 4.40 -7.35
CA GLY A 104 -8.00 3.20 -8.18
C GLY A 104 -8.17 3.53 -9.67
N LEU A 105 -9.14 4.37 -10.01
CA LEU A 105 -9.34 4.80 -11.41
C LEU A 105 -8.14 5.57 -11.98
N LEU A 106 -7.50 6.41 -11.17
CA LEU A 106 -6.31 7.15 -11.61
C LEU A 106 -5.14 6.19 -11.90
N ILE A 107 -4.91 5.19 -11.05
CA ILE A 107 -3.87 4.18 -11.24
C ILE A 107 -4.16 3.35 -12.50
N GLU A 108 -5.41 2.90 -12.69
CA GLU A 108 -5.85 2.21 -13.91
C GLU A 108 -5.60 3.04 -15.17
N ALA A 109 -5.75 4.36 -15.08
CA ALA A 109 -5.50 5.30 -16.16
C ALA A 109 -4.03 5.73 -16.31
N GLY A 110 -3.09 5.12 -15.58
CA GLY A 110 -1.66 5.37 -15.73
C GLY A 110 -1.09 6.52 -14.87
N ALA A 111 -1.77 6.88 -13.77
CA ALA A 111 -1.18 7.77 -12.77
C ALA A 111 0.06 7.13 -12.13
N SER A 112 1.14 7.90 -12.06
CA SER A 112 2.43 7.47 -11.50
C SER A 112 2.39 7.49 -9.97
N LEU A 113 2.81 6.39 -9.36
CA LEU A 113 2.99 6.23 -7.91
C LEU A 113 4.34 6.78 -7.41
N VAL A 114 5.22 7.19 -8.31
CA VAL A 114 6.57 7.67 -8.00
C VAL A 114 6.77 9.14 -8.39
N LEU A 115 5.70 9.82 -8.78
CA LEU A 115 5.76 11.23 -9.16
C LEU A 115 5.87 12.10 -7.92
N GLU A 116 7.01 12.75 -7.71
CA GLU A 116 7.23 13.59 -6.54
C GLU A 116 6.56 14.96 -6.65
N ASP A 117 6.07 15.45 -5.51
CA ASP A 117 5.54 16.81 -5.34
C ASP A 117 6.65 17.86 -5.19
N SER A 118 6.29 19.12 -4.91
CA SER A 118 7.27 20.20 -4.74
C SER A 118 8.14 20.05 -3.48
N LYS A 119 7.80 19.11 -2.58
CA LYS A 119 8.56 18.76 -1.39
C LYS A 119 9.33 17.44 -1.54
N GLY A 120 9.31 16.82 -2.72
CA GLY A 120 9.95 15.52 -2.96
C GLY A 120 9.13 14.33 -2.45
N LEU A 121 7.85 14.51 -2.11
CA LEU A 121 6.99 13.44 -1.61
C LEU A 121 6.20 12.80 -2.76
N THR A 122 6.14 11.47 -2.79
CA THR A 122 5.33 10.73 -3.76
C THR A 122 3.85 10.70 -3.35
N PRO A 123 2.91 10.37 -4.28
CA PRO A 123 1.51 10.26 -3.96
C PRO A 123 1.32 9.11 -2.96
N SER A 124 1.03 9.48 -1.73
CA SER A 124 0.74 8.56 -0.65
C SER A 124 -0.64 8.90 -0.10
N LEU A 125 -1.33 7.89 0.43
CA LEU A 125 -2.46 8.17 1.33
C LEU A 125 -1.85 9.09 2.40
N LEU A 126 -2.43 10.25 2.71
CA LEU A 126 -2.02 10.86 3.98
C LEU A 126 -2.28 9.78 5.04
N ASN A 127 -1.22 9.42 5.75
CA ASN A 127 -1.13 8.20 6.57
C ASN A 127 -0.88 6.90 5.79
N SER A 128 0.00 6.94 4.79
CA SER A 128 0.70 5.77 4.25
C SER A 128 2.16 5.71 4.72
N THR A 129 2.43 6.14 5.96
CA THR A 129 2.82 5.10 6.91
C THR A 129 1.70 4.08 6.82
N PHE A 130 1.87 2.98 6.07
CA PHE A 130 1.05 1.76 6.19
C PHE A 130 0.37 1.77 7.55
N ILE A 131 -0.96 1.66 7.69
CA ILE A 131 -1.64 1.66 9.01
C ILE A 131 -0.77 0.84 9.97
N CYS A 132 0.03 1.54 10.77
CA CYS A 132 1.11 0.88 11.47
C CYS A 132 0.52 0.61 12.83
N ALA A 133 0.22 -0.66 13.05
CA ALA A 133 -0.22 -1.09 14.35
C ALA A 133 1.00 -0.98 15.27
N LYS A 134 0.92 -0.11 16.28
CA LYS A 134 1.93 -0.03 17.35
C LYS A 134 1.79 -1.15 18.37
N GLU A 135 0.66 -1.85 18.33
CA GLU A 135 0.33 -2.96 19.21
C GLU A 135 -0.09 -4.17 18.38
N VAL A 136 0.49 -5.32 18.72
CA VAL A 136 0.12 -6.62 18.16
C VAL A 136 -0.46 -7.45 19.29
N PHE A 137 -1.57 -8.15 19.00
CA PHE A 137 -2.22 -9.05 19.95
C PHE A 137 -2.28 -10.46 19.37
N SER A 138 -2.12 -11.46 20.24
CA SER A 138 -2.23 -12.88 19.89
C SER A 138 -3.08 -13.62 20.92
N TRP A 139 -3.82 -14.63 20.46
CA TRP A 139 -4.62 -15.53 21.28
C TRP A 139 -4.82 -16.87 20.57
N GLY A 140 -5.39 -17.84 21.27
CA GLY A 140 -5.60 -19.20 20.79
C GLY A 140 -4.54 -20.16 21.33
N ASN A 141 -4.10 -21.10 20.50
CA ASN A 141 -3.19 -22.17 20.91
C ASN A 141 -1.75 -21.67 21.01
N GLY A 142 -1.13 -21.77 22.20
CA GLY A 142 0.27 -21.41 22.44
C GLY A 142 1.29 -22.55 22.44
N VAL A 143 0.88 -23.81 22.23
CA VAL A 143 1.72 -25.01 22.47
C VAL A 143 3.11 -24.97 21.82
N ASN A 144 3.27 -24.28 20.70
CA ASN A 144 4.55 -24.13 20.01
C ASN A 144 5.08 -22.69 20.02
N TYR A 145 4.71 -21.90 21.02
CA TYR A 145 5.07 -20.49 21.17
C TYR A 145 4.65 -19.59 20.00
N GLN A 146 3.71 -20.02 19.16
CA GLN A 146 3.25 -19.23 18.01
C GLN A 146 2.52 -17.93 18.42
N LEU A 147 2.18 -17.78 19.70
CA LEU A 147 1.62 -16.55 20.26
C LEU A 147 2.69 -15.48 20.51
N GLY A 148 3.95 -15.85 20.74
CA GLY A 148 5.05 -14.89 20.92
C GLY A 148 5.04 -14.13 22.24
N ILE A 149 4.40 -14.68 23.28
CA ILE A 149 4.28 -14.04 24.60
C ILE A 149 4.79 -14.95 25.73
N GLU A 150 5.78 -15.79 25.40
CA GLU A 150 6.44 -16.71 26.34
C GLU A 150 5.53 -17.76 27.00
N THR A 151 4.32 -17.97 26.48
CA THR A 151 3.38 -18.97 27.01
C THR A 151 3.13 -20.12 26.03
N THR A 152 2.97 -21.32 26.58
CA THR A 152 2.48 -22.51 25.86
C THR A 152 0.98 -22.77 26.05
N SER A 153 0.33 -21.98 26.90
CA SER A 153 -1.07 -22.17 27.26
C SER A 153 -2.02 -21.75 26.14
N ILE A 154 -3.26 -22.24 26.20
CA ILE A 154 -4.33 -21.75 25.32
C ILE A 154 -4.89 -20.46 25.92
N LEU A 155 -4.84 -19.37 25.16
CA LEU A 155 -5.45 -18.10 25.53
C LEU A 155 -6.80 -17.93 24.86
N ARG A 156 -7.84 -17.67 25.65
CA ARG A 156 -9.20 -17.42 25.15
C ARG A 156 -9.50 -15.94 24.91
N VAL A 157 -8.60 -15.07 25.35
CA VAL A 157 -8.70 -13.61 25.19
C VAL A 157 -7.41 -13.08 24.55
N PRO A 158 -7.49 -11.99 23.77
CA PRO A 158 -6.30 -11.32 23.22
C PRO A 158 -5.30 -10.93 24.32
N ALA A 159 -4.05 -11.31 24.14
CA ALA A 159 -2.93 -10.84 24.94
C ALA A 159 -1.97 -10.05 24.04
N ARG A 160 -1.38 -9.00 24.59
CA ARG A 160 -0.45 -8.15 23.84
C ARG A 160 0.89 -8.85 23.66
N VAL A 161 1.48 -8.70 22.49
CA VAL A 161 2.83 -9.16 22.17
C VAL A 161 3.81 -8.04 22.48
N ASP A 162 4.29 -8.00 23.72
CA ASP A 162 5.08 -6.88 24.25
C ASP A 162 6.42 -6.67 23.50
N ASP A 163 7.04 -7.74 22.99
CA ASP A 163 8.29 -7.63 22.21
C ASP A 163 8.16 -6.85 20.89
N LEU A 164 6.94 -6.66 20.38
CA LEU A 164 6.67 -5.86 19.18
C LEU A 164 6.21 -4.44 19.51
N GLN A 165 6.17 -4.06 20.80
CA GLN A 165 5.73 -2.73 21.20
C GLN A 165 6.67 -1.66 20.62
N GLY A 166 6.08 -0.66 19.96
CA GLY A 166 6.82 0.46 19.39
C GLY A 166 7.42 0.18 18.01
N CYS A 167 7.36 -1.05 17.52
CA CYS A 167 7.57 -1.34 16.11
C CYS A 167 6.35 -0.87 15.30
N ASP A 168 6.58 -0.18 14.19
CA ASP A 168 5.50 0.20 13.27
C ASP A 168 5.13 -1.02 12.41
N ILE A 169 4.20 -1.87 12.88
CA ILE A 169 3.84 -3.11 12.20
C ILE A 169 2.85 -2.87 11.06
N VAL A 170 3.20 -3.32 9.87
CA VAL A 170 2.42 -3.10 8.63
C VAL A 170 1.74 -4.36 8.11
N SER A 171 2.19 -5.53 8.55
CA SER A 171 1.57 -6.81 8.21
C SER A 171 1.92 -7.87 9.25
N VAL A 172 0.97 -8.75 9.53
CA VAL A 172 1.16 -9.97 10.32
C VAL A 172 0.62 -11.16 9.55
N ALA A 173 1.27 -12.31 9.68
CA ALA A 173 0.84 -13.56 9.08
C ALA A 173 1.11 -14.72 10.02
N ALA A 174 0.22 -15.72 9.99
CA ALA A 174 0.37 -16.93 10.78
C ALA A 174 0.12 -18.16 9.90
N ALA A 175 0.88 -19.22 10.17
CA ALA A 175 0.68 -20.53 9.60
C ALA A 175 0.83 -21.60 10.68
N LYS A 176 0.69 -22.88 10.30
CA LYS A 176 0.48 -24.05 11.18
C LYS A 176 0.93 -23.86 12.64
N PHE A 177 2.21 -23.58 12.88
CA PHE A 177 2.78 -23.39 14.23
C PHE A 177 3.76 -22.21 14.33
N HIS A 178 3.65 -21.19 13.49
CA HIS A 178 4.54 -20.04 13.54
C HIS A 178 3.85 -18.77 13.05
N SER A 179 4.39 -17.65 13.47
CA SER A 179 3.87 -16.32 13.20
C SER A 179 5.00 -15.43 12.69
N VAL A 180 4.63 -14.43 11.90
CA VAL A 180 5.54 -13.50 11.23
C VAL A 180 4.94 -12.10 11.29
N ALA A 181 5.76 -11.10 11.54
CA ALA A 181 5.40 -9.69 11.44
C ALA A 181 6.37 -8.95 10.50
N LEU A 182 5.87 -7.94 9.80
CA LEU A 182 6.63 -7.03 8.95
C LEU A 182 6.47 -5.61 9.48
N THR A 183 7.58 -4.90 9.66
CA THR A 183 7.60 -3.49 10.06
C THR A 183 7.56 -2.55 8.84
N ALA A 184 7.25 -1.27 9.07
CA ALA A 184 7.25 -0.23 8.04
C ALA A 184 8.66 0.06 7.50
N THR A 185 9.69 -0.17 8.32
CA THR A 185 11.11 -0.12 7.96
C THR A 185 11.56 -1.31 7.12
N GLY A 186 10.71 -2.33 6.96
CA GLY A 186 10.97 -3.52 6.15
C GLY A 186 11.73 -4.62 6.89
N GLU A 187 11.66 -4.62 8.21
CA GLU A 187 12.22 -5.66 9.08
C GLU A 187 11.19 -6.78 9.25
N VAL A 188 11.66 -8.03 9.23
CA VAL A 188 10.82 -9.21 9.36
C VAL A 188 11.10 -9.87 10.71
N TYR A 189 10.06 -10.08 11.50
CA TYR A 189 10.11 -10.83 12.75
C TYR A 189 9.41 -12.16 12.57
N SER A 190 9.95 -13.24 13.14
CA SER A 190 9.31 -14.55 13.11
C SER A 190 9.50 -15.29 14.44
N TRP A 191 8.49 -16.06 14.83
CA TRP A 191 8.49 -16.81 16.10
C TRP A 191 7.58 -18.04 16.05
N GLY A 192 7.73 -18.92 17.04
CA GLY A 192 6.99 -20.17 17.19
C GLY A 192 7.85 -21.41 16.91
N PHE A 193 7.29 -22.41 16.24
CA PHE A 193 7.95 -23.70 16.00
C PHE A 193 9.02 -23.61 14.91
N GLY A 194 10.26 -23.96 15.22
CA GLY A 194 11.42 -23.77 14.34
C GLY A 194 11.84 -24.98 13.50
N ARG A 195 11.25 -26.17 13.69
CA ARG A 195 11.70 -27.39 12.99
C ARG A 195 11.71 -27.21 11.47
N GLY A 196 12.84 -27.58 10.86
CA GLY A 196 13.05 -27.46 9.42
C GLY A 196 13.48 -26.05 8.98
N GLY A 197 13.94 -25.20 9.91
CA GLY A 197 14.50 -23.89 9.59
C GLY A 197 13.48 -22.85 9.15
N ARG A 198 12.18 -23.07 9.42
CA ARG A 198 11.10 -22.22 8.89
C ARG A 198 11.09 -20.78 9.39
N LEU A 199 11.83 -20.49 10.45
CA LEU A 199 11.84 -19.17 11.07
C LEU A 199 12.93 -18.28 10.50
N GLY A 200 13.92 -18.83 9.78
CA GLY A 200 14.94 -18.02 9.12
C GLY A 200 16.06 -17.56 10.04
N HIS A 201 16.18 -18.14 11.24
CA HIS A 201 17.20 -17.78 12.23
C HIS A 201 18.36 -18.77 12.23
N PRO A 202 19.62 -18.31 12.39
CA PRO A 202 20.77 -19.19 12.57
C PRO A 202 20.71 -19.93 13.90
N ASP A 203 20.21 -19.24 14.93
CA ASP A 203 20.09 -19.74 16.30
C ASP A 203 18.63 -19.93 16.69
N PHE A 204 18.39 -20.83 17.63
CA PHE A 204 17.05 -21.19 18.09
C PHE A 204 17.08 -21.65 19.54
N ASP A 205 15.92 -21.54 20.19
CA ASP A 205 15.68 -22.05 21.52
C ASP A 205 15.30 -23.55 21.42
N ILE A 206 15.68 -24.34 22.42
CA ILE A 206 15.22 -25.73 22.54
C ILE A 206 14.22 -25.80 23.68
N HIS A 207 12.96 -26.11 23.35
CA HIS A 207 11.90 -26.29 24.33
C HIS A 207 11.24 -27.66 24.14
N SER A 208 11.16 -28.45 25.22
CA SER A 208 10.61 -29.82 25.19
C SER A 208 11.21 -30.68 24.06
N GLY A 209 12.52 -30.54 23.82
CA GLY A 209 13.24 -31.27 22.77
C GLY A 209 12.94 -30.83 21.34
N GLN A 210 12.25 -29.70 21.14
CA GLN A 210 11.96 -29.13 19.83
C GLN A 210 12.56 -27.73 19.68
N VAL A 211 12.95 -27.42 18.44
CA VAL A 211 13.41 -26.09 18.02
C VAL A 211 12.23 -25.12 18.07
N ALA A 212 12.40 -24.00 18.76
CA ALA A 212 11.44 -22.91 18.83
C ALA A 212 12.13 -21.54 18.86
N VAL A 213 11.37 -20.49 18.59
CA VAL A 213 11.73 -19.11 18.93
C VAL A 213 10.58 -18.57 19.75
N ILE A 214 10.83 -18.33 21.03
CA ILE A 214 9.77 -18.17 22.04
C ILE A 214 9.05 -16.81 21.89
N THR A 215 9.80 -15.77 21.57
CA THR A 215 9.33 -14.39 21.37
C THR A 215 9.65 -13.89 19.96
N PRO A 216 8.93 -12.89 19.43
CA PRO A 216 9.23 -12.28 18.14
C PRO A 216 10.70 -11.92 17.98
N ARG A 217 11.39 -12.57 17.04
CA ARG A 217 12.80 -12.34 16.77
C ARG A 217 12.99 -11.80 15.37
N GLN A 218 13.77 -10.73 15.23
CA GLN A 218 14.11 -10.16 13.92
C GLN A 218 14.99 -11.11 13.13
N ILE A 219 14.67 -11.32 11.85
CA ILE A 219 15.49 -12.06 10.91
C ILE A 219 16.57 -11.11 10.37
N THR A 220 17.78 -11.21 10.91
CA THR A 220 18.91 -10.33 10.56
C THR A 220 19.73 -10.86 9.38
N ASN A 221 20.46 -9.97 8.69
CA ASN A 221 21.48 -10.28 7.67
C ASN A 221 21.02 -11.17 6.48
N SER A 222 19.72 -11.17 6.18
CA SER A 222 19.14 -12.18 5.30
C SER A 222 18.64 -11.68 3.94
N PHE A 223 18.50 -10.37 3.74
CA PHE A 223 17.84 -9.79 2.55
C PHE A 223 18.72 -8.81 1.75
N GLY A 224 20.05 -8.95 1.83
CA GLY A 224 20.98 -8.13 1.02
C GLY A 224 20.90 -6.62 1.28
N CYS A 225 20.65 -6.22 2.54
CA CYS A 225 20.44 -4.82 2.96
C CYS A 225 19.25 -4.11 2.30
N ARG A 226 18.30 -4.85 1.72
CA ARG A 226 17.08 -4.27 1.14
C ARG A 226 15.88 -4.48 2.06
N PRO A 227 15.09 -3.43 2.33
CA PRO A 227 13.83 -3.53 3.06
C PRO A 227 12.86 -4.52 2.42
N VAL A 228 12.24 -5.37 3.25
CA VAL A 228 11.13 -6.23 2.83
C VAL A 228 9.86 -5.39 2.69
N ARG A 229 9.08 -5.64 1.65
CA ARG A 229 7.82 -4.94 1.38
C ARG A 229 6.60 -5.82 1.51
N VAL A 230 6.74 -7.12 1.25
CA VAL A 230 5.61 -8.06 1.29
C VAL A 230 6.09 -9.39 1.87
N ILE A 231 5.29 -9.95 2.76
CA ILE A 231 5.48 -11.29 3.34
C ILE A 231 4.31 -12.20 2.93
N ALA A 232 4.59 -13.48 2.73
CA ALA A 232 3.59 -14.54 2.57
C ALA A 232 4.05 -15.78 3.35
N VAL A 233 3.11 -16.44 4.04
CA VAL A 233 3.41 -17.57 4.93
C VAL A 233 2.47 -18.73 4.61
N VAL A 234 3.01 -19.95 4.42
CA VAL A 234 2.24 -21.13 4.04
C VAL A 234 2.77 -22.41 4.69
N LYS A 235 1.96 -23.10 5.50
CA LYS A 235 2.29 -24.36 6.23
C LYS A 235 3.60 -24.30 7.04
N HIS A 236 4.73 -24.37 6.35
CA HIS A 236 6.08 -24.39 6.88
C HIS A 236 6.99 -23.35 6.22
N HIS A 237 6.55 -22.62 5.20
CA HIS A 237 7.40 -21.76 4.37
C HIS A 237 7.06 -20.30 4.57
N ILE A 238 8.09 -19.46 4.49
CA ILE A 238 7.96 -18.01 4.41
C ILE A 238 8.58 -17.57 3.09
N ILE A 239 7.87 -16.68 2.40
CA ILE A 239 8.31 -16.05 1.16
C ILE A 239 8.23 -14.55 1.40
N VAL A 240 9.27 -13.83 1.03
CA VAL A 240 9.30 -12.36 1.13
C VAL A 240 9.76 -11.74 -0.17
N ALA A 241 9.30 -10.52 -0.43
CA ALA A 241 9.78 -9.69 -1.54
C ALA A 241 10.31 -8.35 -1.01
N THR A 242 11.48 -7.94 -1.51
CA THR A 242 12.14 -6.67 -1.19
C THR A 242 11.67 -5.53 -2.07
N ASP A 243 12.06 -4.30 -1.76
CA ASP A 243 11.80 -3.12 -2.59
C ASP A 243 12.53 -3.12 -3.95
N GLY A 244 13.69 -3.77 -4.01
CA GLY A 244 14.42 -4.09 -5.24
C GLY A 244 13.69 -5.12 -6.10
N GLY A 245 12.66 -5.78 -5.56
CA GLY A 245 11.86 -6.81 -6.22
C GLY A 245 12.55 -8.16 -6.31
N GLU A 246 13.52 -8.42 -5.44
CA GLU A 246 14.05 -9.75 -5.20
C GLU A 246 13.10 -10.55 -4.29
N ALA A 247 12.95 -11.84 -4.57
CA ALA A 247 12.25 -12.76 -3.67
C ALA A 247 13.23 -13.62 -2.88
N TYR A 248 12.92 -13.84 -1.61
CA TYR A 248 13.65 -14.74 -0.73
C TYR A 248 12.70 -15.79 -0.16
N THR A 249 13.20 -17.01 -0.03
CA THR A 249 12.46 -18.16 0.52
C THR A 249 13.36 -18.97 1.44
N TRP A 250 12.75 -19.60 2.44
CA TRP A 250 13.44 -20.55 3.32
C TRP A 250 12.43 -21.53 3.92
N SER A 251 12.96 -22.62 4.50
CA SER A 251 12.30 -23.76 5.16
C SER A 251 12.79 -25.11 4.61
N SER A 252 12.16 -26.19 5.06
CA SER A 252 12.20 -27.53 4.47
C SER A 252 11.91 -27.46 2.97
N ASN A 253 12.63 -28.25 2.17
CA ASN A 253 12.53 -28.19 0.71
C ASN A 253 12.32 -29.56 0.06
N ARG A 254 11.71 -30.52 0.79
CA ARG A 254 11.54 -31.90 0.29
C ARG A 254 10.79 -32.02 -1.03
N GLU A 255 10.01 -31.01 -1.41
CA GLU A 255 9.20 -30.97 -2.64
C GLU A 255 9.64 -29.83 -3.59
N GLY A 256 10.86 -29.29 -3.45
CA GLY A 256 11.34 -28.20 -4.33
C GLY A 256 10.62 -26.85 -4.14
N ARG A 257 9.88 -26.69 -3.03
CA ARG A 257 9.02 -25.53 -2.73
C ARG A 257 9.77 -24.20 -2.56
N LEU A 258 11.10 -24.22 -2.45
CA LEU A 258 11.92 -23.00 -2.40
C LEU A 258 12.20 -22.39 -3.79
N GLY A 259 11.88 -23.09 -4.88
CA GLY A 259 12.08 -22.54 -6.23
C GLY A 259 13.55 -22.38 -6.64
N THR A 260 14.46 -23.07 -5.94
CA THR A 260 15.93 -23.03 -6.14
C THR A 260 16.46 -24.13 -7.06
N HIS A 261 15.58 -24.89 -7.74
CA HIS A 261 15.91 -26.13 -8.48
C HIS A 261 16.60 -27.22 -7.63
N THR A 262 16.58 -27.08 -6.31
CA THR A 262 17.09 -28.08 -5.38
C THR A 262 15.95 -28.61 -4.52
N SER A 263 16.13 -29.79 -3.95
CA SER A 263 15.29 -30.31 -2.85
C SER A 263 15.97 -30.13 -1.48
N THR A 264 17.06 -29.35 -1.44
CA THR A 264 17.84 -29.11 -0.22
C THR A 264 17.14 -28.07 0.66
N PRO A 265 16.87 -28.38 1.93
CA PRO A 265 16.27 -27.42 2.86
C PRO A 265 17.21 -26.22 3.07
N SER A 266 16.64 -25.04 3.28
CA SER A 266 17.39 -23.85 3.69
C SER A 266 16.89 -23.35 5.02
N GLN A 267 17.79 -23.22 5.99
CA GLN A 267 17.46 -22.67 7.32
C GLN A 267 17.44 -21.14 7.34
N LEU A 268 18.15 -20.52 6.40
CA LEU A 268 18.24 -19.06 6.25
C LEU A 268 17.55 -18.62 4.96
N PRO A 269 17.06 -17.37 4.89
CA PRO A 269 16.49 -16.81 3.66
C PRO A 269 17.47 -16.89 2.49
N GLY A 270 17.06 -17.60 1.44
CA GLY A 270 17.80 -17.76 0.20
C GLY A 270 17.11 -17.02 -0.95
N ARG A 271 17.90 -16.27 -1.74
CA ARG A 271 17.38 -15.55 -2.91
C ARG A 271 16.93 -16.54 -3.99
N VAL A 272 15.74 -16.32 -4.53
CA VAL A 272 15.18 -17.11 -5.63
C VAL A 272 15.69 -16.56 -6.96
N ASN A 273 16.89 -16.99 -7.37
CA ASN A 273 17.57 -16.49 -8.58
C ASN A 273 16.88 -16.89 -9.90
N THR A 274 15.94 -17.83 -9.84
CA THR A 274 15.16 -18.30 -11.00
C THR A 274 14.13 -17.27 -11.47
N LEU A 275 13.71 -16.36 -10.58
CA LEU A 275 12.83 -15.25 -10.91
C LEU A 275 13.64 -14.12 -11.55
N LYS A 276 13.50 -13.98 -12.87
CA LYS A 276 14.19 -12.94 -13.66
C LYS A 276 13.44 -11.60 -13.71
N ALA A 277 12.19 -11.57 -13.26
CA ALA A 277 11.33 -10.38 -13.25
C ALA A 277 11.21 -9.77 -11.85
N LYS A 278 10.91 -8.47 -11.78
CA LYS A 278 10.70 -7.75 -10.52
C LYS A 278 9.47 -8.30 -9.79
N VAL A 279 9.68 -8.82 -8.59
CA VAL A 279 8.59 -9.34 -7.75
C VAL A 279 7.94 -8.18 -6.99
N VAL A 280 6.67 -7.92 -7.29
CA VAL A 280 5.90 -6.85 -6.65
C VAL A 280 4.89 -7.37 -5.62
N LYS A 281 4.59 -8.67 -5.64
CA LYS A 281 3.65 -9.31 -4.72
C LYS A 281 4.00 -10.79 -4.54
N VAL A 282 3.80 -11.28 -3.32
CA VAL A 282 3.88 -12.71 -2.98
C VAL A 282 2.56 -13.12 -2.34
N GLY A 283 2.17 -14.38 -2.52
CA GLY A 283 0.91 -14.91 -2.01
C GLY A 283 0.99 -16.41 -1.81
N SER A 284 0.15 -16.91 -0.90
CA SER A 284 -0.03 -18.34 -0.66
C SER A 284 -1.42 -18.77 -1.13
N ILE A 285 -1.50 -19.90 -1.84
CA ILE A 285 -2.77 -20.54 -2.18
C ILE A 285 -3.02 -21.62 -1.12
N LYS A 286 -4.24 -21.65 -0.56
CA LYS A 286 -4.66 -22.65 0.43
C LYS A 286 -5.16 -23.90 -0.26
#